data_AF-A0A662J0L0-F1
#
_entry.id   AF-A0A662J0L0-F1
#
_cell.length_a   1.000
_cell.length_b   1.000
_cell.length_c   1.000
_cell.angle_alpha   90.00
_cell.angle_beta   90.00
_cell.angle_gamma   90.00
#
_symmetry.space_group_name_H-M   'P 1'
#
loop_
_entity.id
_entity.type
_entity.pdbx_description
1 polymer ?
#
loop_
_entity_poly.entity_id
_entity_poly.type
_entity_poly.pdbx_seq_one_letter_code
_entity_poly.pdbx_strand_id
1 'polypeptide(L)'
;MKLNLTTNAGAKAGFIAILPCIFILTSATLFVLVHSPERLYEALSSVGLEAIEPTLHSWVLIVSSIVIFLPLTLIVVGVLLGALYNKLFGAKENKAKAVAMGLALLAFLILFIHIPIEPPLSYSLYAASAFSYSAMLYPLHRAMFNVKPLLHALSHEELELLKILRQRELKLREIAQMKGKSVEELSNTLSALEDRGLVELTLDKSYRLTDLGKVLILRTKFS
;
A
#
# COMPACT_ATOMS: atom_id res chain seq x y z
N MET A 1 -15.09 2.27 -13.79
CA MET A 1 -14.72 1.17 -12.85
C MET A 1 -13.95 1.79 -11.70
N LYS A 2 -14.62 2.15 -10.60
CA LYS A 2 -13.98 2.71 -9.40
C LYS A 2 -13.46 1.53 -8.56
N LEU A 3 -12.14 1.43 -8.38
CA LEU A 3 -11.52 0.42 -7.51
C LEU A 3 -11.98 0.63 -6.06
N ASN A 4 -12.55 -0.41 -5.44
CA ASN A 4 -13.03 -0.44 -4.06
C ASN A 4 -11.94 0.00 -3.07
N LEU A 5 -12.06 1.22 -2.53
CA LEU A 5 -11.06 1.86 -1.69
C LEU A 5 -11.01 1.37 -0.23
N THR A 6 -11.85 0.43 0.20
CA THR A 6 -11.61 -0.35 1.44
C THR A 6 -10.33 -1.18 1.38
N THR A 7 -9.88 -1.53 0.17
CA THR A 7 -8.57 -2.16 -0.06
C THR A 7 -7.38 -1.18 0.03
N ASN A 8 -7.63 0.13 0.22
CA ASN A 8 -6.60 1.13 0.00
C ASN A 8 -5.72 1.43 1.22
N ALA A 9 -6.13 1.14 2.46
CA ALA A 9 -5.28 1.37 3.64
C ALA A 9 -4.02 0.49 3.61
N GLY A 10 -4.19 -0.80 3.29
CA GLY A 10 -3.11 -1.75 3.09
C GLY A 10 -2.21 -1.39 1.91
N ALA A 11 -2.81 -1.14 0.76
CA ALA A 11 -2.10 -0.76 -0.46
C ALA A 11 -1.28 0.54 -0.26
N LYS A 12 -1.87 1.57 0.36
CA LYS A 12 -1.18 2.83 0.69
C LYS A 12 -0.04 2.62 1.68
N ALA A 13 -0.28 1.86 2.75
CA ALA A 13 0.77 1.53 3.71
C ALA A 13 1.92 0.77 3.05
N GLY A 14 1.60 -0.19 2.17
CA GLY A 14 2.57 -0.95 1.39
C GLY A 14 3.35 -0.09 0.39
N PHE A 15 2.69 0.85 -0.29
CA PHE A 15 3.33 1.83 -1.17
C PHE A 15 4.34 2.69 -0.40
N ILE A 16 3.95 3.26 0.74
CA ILE A 16 4.84 4.13 1.52
C ILE A 16 5.98 3.30 2.14
N ALA A 17 5.69 2.10 2.66
CA ALA A 17 6.68 1.23 3.29
C ALA A 17 7.76 0.73 2.31
N ILE A 18 7.49 0.71 1.00
CA ILE A 18 8.47 0.26 0.00
C ILE A 18 9.44 1.37 -0.44
N LEU A 19 9.13 2.64 -0.19
CA LEU A 19 9.98 3.77 -0.61
C LEU A 19 11.44 3.69 -0.09
N PRO A 20 11.69 3.30 1.18
CA PRO A 20 13.06 3.08 1.65
C PRO A 20 13.77 1.96 0.90
N CYS A 21 13.07 0.89 0.52
CA CYS A 21 13.64 -0.23 -0.24
C CYS A 21 14.07 0.23 -1.63
N ILE A 22 13.20 1.02 -2.29
CA ILE A 22 13.49 1.64 -3.58
C ILE A 22 14.73 2.51 -3.47
N PHE A 23 14.81 3.35 -2.44
CA PHE A 23 15.97 4.21 -2.22
C PHE A 23 17.25 3.38 -2.03
N ILE A 24 17.25 2.41 -1.10
CA ILE A 24 18.42 1.55 -0.82
C ILE A 24 18.91 0.84 -2.09
N LEU A 25 18.02 0.14 -2.79
CA LEU A 25 18.40 -0.69 -3.93
C LEU A 25 18.77 0.15 -5.16
N THR A 26 18.03 1.23 -5.42
CA THR A 26 18.32 2.10 -6.57
C THR A 26 19.62 2.85 -6.35
N SER A 27 19.86 3.42 -5.16
CA SER A 27 21.11 4.11 -4.85
C SER A 27 22.32 3.18 -4.89
N ALA A 28 22.20 1.97 -4.34
CA ALA A 28 23.28 0.98 -4.39
C ALA A 28 23.59 0.55 -5.84
N THR A 29 22.54 0.30 -6.64
CA THR A 29 22.70 -0.10 -8.05
C THR A 29 23.34 1.03 -8.88
N LEU A 30 22.88 2.27 -8.71
CA LEU A 30 23.46 3.44 -9.39
C LEU A 30 24.91 3.68 -8.96
N PHE A 31 25.22 3.54 -7.67
CA PHE A 31 26.58 3.70 -7.16
C PHE A 31 27.55 2.73 -7.85
N VAL A 32 27.20 1.45 -7.90
CA VAL A 32 28.03 0.43 -8.54
C VAL A 32 28.11 0.64 -10.05
N LEU A 33 27.02 1.07 -10.68
CA LEU A 33 27.02 1.38 -12.10
C LEU A 33 27.98 2.53 -12.48
N VAL A 34 28.10 3.54 -11.60
CA VAL A 34 29.02 4.67 -11.81
C VAL A 34 30.47 4.31 -11.48
N HIS A 35 30.72 3.54 -10.42
CA HIS A 35 32.07 3.28 -9.91
C HIS A 35 32.71 1.99 -10.42
N SER A 36 31.89 1.06 -10.93
CA SER A 36 32.34 -0.25 -11.42
C SER A 36 31.51 -0.71 -12.62
N PRO A 37 31.54 0.06 -13.73
CA PRO A 37 30.75 -0.22 -14.93
C PRO A 37 31.04 -1.59 -15.54
N GLU A 38 32.26 -2.12 -15.39
CA GLU A 38 32.67 -3.47 -15.80
C GLU A 38 31.72 -4.57 -15.29
N ARG A 39 31.21 -4.45 -14.06
CA ARG A 39 30.27 -5.42 -13.46
C ARG A 39 28.93 -5.48 -14.16
N LEU A 40 28.50 -4.38 -14.77
CA LEU A 40 27.29 -4.34 -15.57
C LEU A 40 27.47 -5.16 -16.86
N TYR A 41 28.65 -5.09 -17.49
CA TYR A 41 28.93 -5.91 -18.67
C TYR A 41 29.05 -7.38 -18.33
N GLU A 42 29.64 -7.74 -17.19
CA GLU A 42 29.64 -9.11 -16.67
C GLU A 42 28.20 -9.61 -16.44
N ALA A 43 27.35 -8.77 -15.85
CA ALA A 43 25.94 -9.12 -15.65
C ALA A 43 25.19 -9.28 -16.99
N LEU A 44 25.38 -8.37 -17.95
CA LEU A 44 24.70 -8.44 -19.27
C LEU A 44 25.19 -9.65 -20.09
N SER A 45 26.49 -9.91 -20.10
CA SER A 45 27.07 -11.08 -20.79
C SER A 45 26.59 -12.40 -20.18
N SER A 46 26.38 -12.46 -18.87
CA SER A 46 25.81 -13.64 -18.21
C SER A 46 24.38 -13.99 -18.66
N VAL A 47 23.65 -13.04 -19.25
CA VAL A 47 22.29 -13.21 -19.77
C VAL A 47 22.29 -13.35 -21.32
N GLY A 48 23.48 -13.54 -21.93
CA GLY A 48 23.63 -13.70 -23.38
C GLY A 48 23.44 -12.41 -24.17
N LEU A 49 23.41 -11.25 -23.51
CA LEU A 49 23.47 -9.94 -24.15
C LEU A 49 24.94 -9.57 -24.35
N GLU A 50 25.57 -10.22 -25.33
CA GLU A 50 26.93 -9.90 -25.73
C GLU A 50 26.97 -8.49 -26.36
N ALA A 51 27.67 -7.58 -25.68
CA ALA A 51 28.14 -6.30 -26.20
C ALA A 51 27.07 -5.39 -26.83
N ILE A 52 26.23 -4.78 -25.99
CA ILE A 52 25.79 -3.43 -26.35
C ILE A 52 27.06 -2.57 -26.32
N GLU A 53 27.55 -2.14 -27.49
CA GLU A 53 28.67 -1.19 -27.54
C GLU A 53 28.35 -0.03 -26.59
N PRO A 54 29.28 0.36 -25.71
CA PRO A 54 29.03 1.35 -24.69
C PRO A 54 29.07 2.75 -25.27
N THR A 55 28.10 3.01 -26.14
CA THR A 55 27.76 4.35 -26.57
C THR A 55 27.07 5.08 -25.41
N LEU A 56 27.11 6.41 -25.44
CA LEU A 56 26.40 7.22 -24.45
C LEU A 56 24.89 6.91 -24.44
N HIS A 57 24.34 6.48 -25.59
CA HIS A 57 22.94 6.11 -25.75
C HIS A 57 22.58 4.78 -25.07
N SER A 58 23.44 3.76 -25.17
CA SER A 58 23.22 2.49 -24.48
C SER A 58 23.31 2.64 -22.96
N TRP A 59 24.26 3.45 -22.48
CA TRP A 59 24.35 3.83 -21.08
C TRP A 59 23.08 4.51 -20.55
N VAL A 60 22.55 5.48 -21.29
CA VAL A 60 21.29 6.15 -20.95
C VAL A 60 20.13 5.14 -20.89
N LEU A 61 20.00 4.25 -21.88
CA LEU A 61 18.94 3.25 -21.90
C LEU A 61 19.01 2.27 -20.72
N ILE A 62 20.20 1.82 -20.35
CA ILE A 62 20.38 0.88 -19.22
C ILE A 62 20.08 1.58 -17.90
N VAL A 63 20.62 2.78 -17.68
CA VAL A 63 20.35 3.57 -16.46
C VAL A 63 18.87 3.92 -16.36
N SER A 64 18.23 4.37 -17.45
CA SER A 64 16.79 4.64 -17.47
C SER A 64 15.98 3.39 -17.17
N SER A 65 16.38 2.22 -17.70
CA SER A 65 15.70 0.96 -17.41
C SER A 65 15.80 0.61 -15.93
N ILE A 66 16.98 0.74 -15.31
CA ILE A 66 17.16 0.49 -13.88
C ILE A 66 16.35 1.49 -13.03
N VAL A 67 16.43 2.78 -13.34
CA VAL A 67 15.77 3.86 -12.60
C VAL A 67 14.24 3.81 -12.74
N ILE A 68 13.71 3.19 -13.80
CA ILE A 68 12.26 3.09 -14.03
C ILE A 68 11.73 1.71 -13.58
N PHE A 69 12.32 0.61 -14.06
CA PHE A 69 11.78 -0.72 -13.83
C PHE A 69 11.98 -1.22 -12.40
N LEU A 70 13.12 -0.96 -11.77
CA LEU A 70 13.36 -1.43 -10.39
C LEU A 70 12.39 -0.74 -9.42
N PRO A 71 12.26 0.61 -9.40
CA PRO A 71 11.26 1.28 -8.56
C PRO A 71 9.83 0.84 -8.88
N LEU A 72 9.47 0.73 -10.17
CA LEU A 72 8.11 0.33 -10.56
C LEU A 72 7.76 -1.07 -10.06
N THR A 73 8.67 -2.03 -10.23
CA THR A 73 8.48 -3.41 -9.77
C THR A 73 8.32 -3.45 -8.26
N LEU A 74 9.17 -2.74 -7.53
CA LEU A 74 9.08 -2.65 -6.07
C LEU A 74 7.77 -2.00 -5.63
N ILE A 75 7.33 -0.91 -6.28
CA ILE A 75 6.03 -0.28 -6.01
C ILE A 75 4.90 -1.30 -6.13
N VAL A 76 4.84 -2.05 -7.23
CA VAL A 76 3.80 -3.05 -7.47
C VAL A 76 3.82 -4.12 -6.38
N VAL A 77 4.99 -4.67 -6.06
CA VAL A 77 5.14 -5.70 -5.03
C VAL A 77 4.78 -5.15 -3.65
N GLY A 78 5.25 -3.96 -3.30
CA GLY A 78 4.97 -3.30 -2.03
C GLY A 78 3.47 -3.05 -1.82
N VAL A 79 2.77 -2.60 -2.88
CA VAL A 79 1.31 -2.44 -2.90
C VAL A 79 0.60 -3.78 -2.73
N LEU A 80 1.02 -4.82 -3.44
CA LEU A 80 0.43 -6.16 -3.36
C LEU A 80 0.59 -6.77 -1.97
N LEU A 81 1.79 -6.69 -1.38
CA LEU A 81 2.07 -7.17 -0.03
C LEU A 81 1.29 -6.38 1.03
N GLY A 82 1.18 -5.06 0.88
CA GLY A 82 0.38 -4.23 1.78
C GLY A 82 -1.12 -4.53 1.68
N ALA A 83 -1.62 -4.73 0.46
CA ALA A 83 -3.00 -5.15 0.22
C ALA A 83 -3.27 -6.55 0.79
N LEU A 84 -2.33 -7.49 0.64
CA LEU A 84 -2.42 -8.83 1.21
C LEU A 84 -2.42 -8.79 2.74
N TYR A 85 -1.54 -8.00 3.36
CA TYR A 85 -1.52 -7.78 4.81
C TYR A 85 -2.89 -7.30 5.32
N ASN A 86 -3.47 -6.31 4.64
CA ASN A 86 -4.80 -5.81 4.99
C ASN A 86 -5.90 -6.83 4.73
N LYS A 87 -5.87 -7.58 3.63
CA LYS A 87 -6.86 -8.62 3.32
C LYS A 87 -6.88 -9.72 4.38
N LEU A 88 -5.71 -10.13 4.85
CA LEU A 88 -5.59 -11.23 5.79
C LEU A 88 -5.97 -10.83 7.23
N PHE A 89 -5.78 -9.56 7.62
CA PHE A 89 -5.89 -9.17 9.04
C PHE A 89 -6.79 -7.96 9.32
N GLY A 90 -7.14 -7.17 8.30
CA GLY A 90 -7.97 -5.97 8.43
C GLY A 90 -7.46 -5.06 9.54
N ALA A 91 -8.36 -4.66 10.45
CA ALA A 91 -8.03 -3.83 11.59
C ALA A 91 -7.36 -4.56 12.78
N LYS A 92 -7.05 -5.87 12.69
CA LYS A 92 -6.41 -6.62 13.78
C LYS A 92 -4.92 -6.30 13.82
N GLU A 93 -4.43 -5.80 14.97
CA GLU A 93 -3.01 -5.51 15.17
C GLU A 93 -2.18 -6.81 15.21
N ASN A 94 -1.24 -7.02 14.27
CA ASN A 94 -0.32 -8.16 14.33
C ASN A 94 1.08 -7.87 13.75
N LYS A 95 2.02 -7.55 14.64
CA LYS A 95 3.42 -7.25 14.30
C LYS A 95 4.16 -8.42 13.63
N ALA A 96 3.94 -9.65 14.10
CA ALA A 96 4.64 -10.83 13.58
C ALA A 96 4.35 -11.07 12.09
N LYS A 97 3.20 -10.60 11.60
CA LYS A 97 2.80 -10.78 10.21
C LYS A 97 3.30 -9.68 9.28
N ALA A 98 3.61 -8.49 9.80
CA ALA A 98 4.40 -7.51 9.05
C ALA A 98 5.81 -8.07 8.76
N VAL A 99 6.39 -8.80 9.72
CA VAL A 99 7.65 -9.53 9.53
C VAL A 99 7.50 -10.60 8.45
N ALA A 100 6.41 -11.36 8.44
CA ALA A 100 6.15 -12.34 7.38
C ALA A 100 6.05 -11.69 5.98
N MET A 101 5.45 -10.51 5.86
CA MET A 101 5.45 -9.76 4.58
C MET A 101 6.86 -9.28 4.21
N GLY A 102 7.67 -8.87 5.18
CA GLY A 102 9.10 -8.58 4.96
C GLY A 102 9.89 -9.79 4.47
N LEU A 103 9.65 -10.98 5.04
CA LEU A 103 10.27 -12.23 4.57
C LEU A 103 9.80 -12.61 3.16
N ALA A 104 8.53 -12.38 2.84
CA ALA A 104 8.03 -12.56 1.47
C ALA A 104 8.69 -11.60 0.49
N LEU A 105 8.90 -10.33 0.88
CA LEU A 105 9.67 -9.37 0.09
C LEU A 105 11.12 -9.83 -0.07
N LEU A 106 11.76 -10.32 1.00
CA LEU A 106 13.13 -10.85 0.94
C LEU A 106 13.24 -11.99 -0.08
N ALA A 107 12.33 -12.96 0.00
CA ALA A 107 12.28 -14.07 -0.95
C ALA A 107 12.07 -13.57 -2.39
N PHE A 108 11.19 -12.58 -2.58
CA PHE A 108 11.02 -11.94 -3.89
C PHE A 108 12.30 -11.29 -4.41
N LEU A 109 13.00 -10.51 -3.57
CA LEU A 109 14.25 -9.86 -3.94
C LEU A 109 15.32 -10.88 -4.33
N ILE A 110 15.49 -11.94 -3.55
CA ILE A 110 16.49 -13.00 -3.82
C ILE A 110 16.19 -13.75 -5.12
N LEU A 111 14.91 -14.02 -5.41
CA LEU A 111 14.53 -14.85 -6.56
C LEU A 111 14.45 -14.06 -7.88
N PHE A 112 14.05 -12.79 -7.83
CA PHE A 112 13.67 -12.03 -9.02
C PHE A 112 14.53 -10.79 -9.28
N ILE A 113 15.19 -10.25 -8.26
CA ILE A 113 16.02 -9.05 -8.42
C ILE A 113 17.48 -9.47 -8.42
N HIS A 114 18.17 -9.19 -9.53
CA HIS A 114 19.60 -9.42 -9.67
C HIS A 114 20.25 -8.06 -9.91
N ILE A 115 20.91 -7.53 -8.88
CA ILE A 115 21.69 -6.29 -8.99
C ILE A 115 23.15 -6.65 -9.29
N PRO A 116 23.90 -5.85 -10.07
CA PRO A 116 25.30 -6.11 -10.44
C PRO A 116 26.25 -5.83 -9.26
N ILE A 117 25.96 -6.41 -8.09
CA ILE A 117 26.70 -6.29 -6.84
C ILE A 117 27.08 -7.70 -6.40
N GLU A 118 28.27 -7.86 -5.81
CA GLU A 118 28.73 -9.15 -5.29
C GLU A 118 27.71 -9.79 -4.32
N PRO A 119 27.51 -11.12 -4.37
CA PRO A 119 26.53 -11.84 -3.58
C PRO A 119 26.46 -11.47 -2.09
N PRO A 120 27.57 -11.41 -1.31
CA PRO A 120 27.48 -11.10 0.12
C PRO A 120 26.91 -9.70 0.40
N LEU A 121 27.25 -8.71 -0.44
CA LEU A 121 26.76 -7.35 -0.29
C LEU A 121 25.31 -7.22 -0.80
N SER A 122 24.97 -7.87 -1.91
CA SER A 122 23.60 -7.86 -2.44
C SER A 122 22.58 -8.48 -1.48
N TYR A 123 22.89 -9.63 -0.85
CA TYR A 123 22.01 -10.25 0.14
C TYR A 123 21.83 -9.39 1.39
N SER A 124 22.89 -8.68 1.80
CA SER A 124 22.83 -7.72 2.91
C SER A 124 21.88 -6.55 2.59
N LEU A 125 21.93 -6.03 1.36
CA LEU A 125 21.03 -4.97 0.88
C LEU A 125 19.58 -5.46 0.79
N TYR A 126 19.34 -6.70 0.35
CA TYR A 126 18.01 -7.29 0.33
C TYR A 126 17.44 -7.49 1.73
N ALA A 127 18.25 -7.99 2.66
CA ALA A 127 17.86 -8.14 4.05
C ALA A 127 17.53 -6.78 4.71
N ALA A 128 18.38 -5.76 4.48
CA ALA A 128 18.13 -4.41 4.97
C ALA A 128 16.83 -3.82 4.40
N SER A 129 16.59 -3.98 3.09
CA SER A 129 15.37 -3.52 2.43
C SER A 129 14.13 -4.23 3.01
N ALA A 130 14.16 -5.55 3.12
CA ALA A 130 13.07 -6.35 3.69
C ALA A 130 12.76 -5.95 5.14
N PHE A 131 13.81 -5.72 5.94
CA PHE A 131 13.68 -5.22 7.30
C PHE A 131 13.02 -3.83 7.34
N SER A 132 13.51 -2.89 6.53
CA SER A 132 12.93 -1.55 6.43
C SER A 132 11.45 -1.58 6.05
N TYR A 133 11.07 -2.41 5.07
CA TYR A 133 9.68 -2.59 4.68
C TYR A 133 8.82 -3.09 5.85
N SER A 134 9.25 -4.16 6.53
CA SER A 134 8.52 -4.73 7.67
C SER A 134 8.39 -3.72 8.82
N ALA A 135 9.47 -3.01 9.14
CA ALA A 135 9.52 -2.03 10.22
C ALA A 135 8.56 -0.86 9.96
N MET A 136 8.39 -0.45 8.70
CA MET A 136 7.48 0.64 8.31
C MET A 136 6.04 0.19 8.09
N LEU A 137 5.81 -1.01 7.56
CA LEU A 137 4.47 -1.47 7.16
C LEU A 137 3.48 -1.46 8.33
N TYR A 138 3.88 -2.00 9.49
CA TYR A 138 3.03 -2.05 10.67
C TYR A 138 2.59 -0.67 11.19
N PRO A 139 3.51 0.27 11.53
CA PRO A 139 3.11 1.58 12.03
C PRO A 139 2.32 2.39 11.00
N LEU A 140 2.66 2.30 9.71
CA LEU A 140 1.93 2.99 8.65
C LEU A 140 0.51 2.43 8.50
N HIS A 141 0.37 1.11 8.46
CA HIS A 141 -0.95 0.47 8.41
C HIS A 141 -1.78 0.85 9.63
N ARG A 142 -1.22 0.78 10.84
CA ARG A 142 -1.89 1.21 12.08
C ARG A 142 -2.34 2.67 12.05
N ALA A 143 -1.50 3.56 11.52
CA ALA A 143 -1.83 4.98 11.40
C ALA A 143 -3.05 5.21 10.50
N MET A 144 -3.22 4.39 9.45
CA MET A 144 -4.40 4.45 8.56
C MET A 144 -5.71 4.08 9.27
N PHE A 145 -5.66 3.40 10.43
CA PHE A 145 -6.82 3.08 11.27
C PHE A 145 -6.94 4.00 12.50
N ASN A 146 -6.21 5.13 12.54
CA ASN A 146 -6.32 6.08 13.64
C ASN A 146 -7.59 6.93 13.52
N VAL A 147 -8.65 6.49 14.19
CA VAL A 147 -9.96 7.16 14.19
C VAL A 147 -10.07 8.34 15.17
N LYS A 148 -9.06 8.60 16.02
CA LYS A 148 -9.15 9.66 17.05
C LYS A 148 -9.51 11.05 16.49
N PRO A 149 -8.88 11.55 15.41
CA PRO A 149 -9.23 12.85 14.85
C PRO A 149 -10.66 12.87 14.26
N LEU A 150 -11.10 11.73 13.71
CA LEU A 150 -12.41 11.60 13.07
C LEU A 150 -13.55 11.56 14.09
N LEU A 151 -13.32 11.04 15.30
CA LEU A 151 -14.32 11.00 16.37
C LEU A 151 -14.80 12.39 16.77
N HIS A 152 -13.92 13.40 16.77
CA HIS A 152 -14.26 14.78 17.14
C HIS A 152 -14.87 15.58 15.99
N ALA A 153 -14.71 15.11 14.75
CA ALA A 153 -15.17 15.81 13.55
C ALA A 153 -16.56 15.36 13.08
N LEU A 154 -17.10 14.26 13.63
CA LEU A 154 -18.39 13.70 13.24
C LEU A 154 -19.54 14.36 14.01
N SER A 155 -20.60 14.73 13.29
CA SER A 155 -21.84 15.18 13.90
C SER A 155 -22.61 14.03 14.56
N HIS A 156 -23.52 14.36 15.48
CA HIS A 156 -24.38 13.34 16.11
C HIS A 156 -25.21 12.56 15.09
N GLU A 157 -25.68 13.25 14.03
CA GLU A 157 -26.44 12.63 12.95
C GLU A 157 -25.61 11.66 12.11
N GLU A 158 -24.35 12.02 11.81
CA GLU A 158 -23.40 11.16 11.10
C GLU A 158 -23.10 9.90 11.92
N LEU A 159 -22.90 10.03 13.23
CA LEU A 159 -22.69 8.89 14.13
C LEU A 159 -23.89 7.93 14.17
N GLU A 160 -25.11 8.45 14.27
CA GLU A 160 -26.32 7.63 14.20
C GLU A 160 -26.45 6.92 12.85
N LEU A 161 -26.10 7.59 11.75
CA LEU A 161 -26.10 6.96 10.42
C LEU A 161 -25.10 5.80 10.33
N LEU A 162 -23.89 5.99 10.84
CA LEU A 162 -22.86 4.95 10.90
C LEU A 162 -23.33 3.76 11.76
N LYS A 163 -23.98 4.01 12.90
CA LYS A 163 -24.55 2.95 13.77
C LYS A 163 -25.59 2.10 13.03
N ILE A 164 -26.44 2.72 12.21
CA ILE A 164 -27.44 2.01 11.40
C ILE A 164 -26.72 1.11 10.37
N LEU A 165 -25.75 1.67 9.64
CA LEU A 165 -24.96 0.94 8.63
C LEU A 165 -24.07 -0.16 9.21
N ARG A 166 -23.84 -0.16 10.53
CA ARG A 166 -23.15 -1.26 11.23
C ARG A 166 -23.95 -2.55 11.22
N GLN A 167 -25.28 -2.44 11.27
CA GLN A 167 -26.14 -3.61 11.41
C GLN A 167 -26.32 -4.34 10.08
N ARG A 168 -26.45 -3.59 8.98
CA ARG A 168 -26.63 -4.12 7.64
C ARG A 168 -26.28 -3.08 6.58
N GLU A 169 -25.99 -3.57 5.38
CA GLU A 169 -25.88 -2.73 4.19
C GLU A 169 -27.27 -2.19 3.81
N LEU A 170 -27.35 -0.93 3.36
CA LEU A 170 -28.62 -0.26 3.09
C LEU A 170 -28.57 0.60 1.84
N LYS A 171 -29.66 0.64 1.08
CA LYS A 171 -29.79 1.56 -0.06
C LYS A 171 -30.12 2.97 0.41
N LEU A 172 -29.72 3.98 -0.38
CA LEU A 172 -29.98 5.39 -0.08
C LEU A 172 -31.46 5.67 0.27
N ARG A 173 -32.39 5.09 -0.49
CA ARG A 173 -33.84 5.25 -0.29
C ARG A 173 -34.32 4.66 1.05
N GLU A 174 -33.75 3.52 1.47
CA GLU A 174 -34.11 2.87 2.73
C GLU A 174 -33.64 3.70 3.92
N ILE A 175 -32.42 4.24 3.84
CA ILE A 175 -31.88 5.13 4.87
C ILE A 175 -32.72 6.42 4.94
N ALA A 176 -33.10 7.00 3.80
CA ALA A 176 -33.90 8.21 3.73
C ALA A 176 -35.27 8.02 4.40
N GLN A 177 -35.92 6.88 4.15
CA GLN A 177 -37.17 6.50 4.81
C GLN A 177 -36.99 6.29 6.33
N MET A 178 -35.94 5.59 6.75
CA MET A 178 -35.69 5.34 8.18
C MET A 178 -35.39 6.62 8.98
N LYS A 179 -34.72 7.60 8.36
CA LYS A 179 -34.37 8.88 9.00
C LYS A 179 -35.37 10.00 8.75
N GLY A 180 -36.37 9.81 7.89
CA GLY A 180 -37.31 10.86 7.50
C GLY A 180 -36.64 12.07 6.82
N LYS A 181 -35.54 11.85 6.09
CA LYS A 181 -34.76 12.92 5.42
C LYS A 181 -34.93 12.86 3.90
N SER A 182 -34.70 14.00 3.24
CA SER A 182 -34.67 14.05 1.79
C SER A 182 -33.49 13.23 1.24
N VAL A 183 -33.66 12.68 0.03
CA VAL A 183 -32.62 11.91 -0.65
C VAL A 183 -31.37 12.77 -0.91
N GLU A 184 -31.56 14.05 -1.21
CA GLU A 184 -30.48 15.00 -1.52
C GLU A 184 -29.62 15.30 -0.29
N GLU A 185 -30.24 15.63 0.86
CA GLU A 185 -29.51 15.85 2.11
C GLU A 185 -28.70 14.63 2.51
N LEU A 186 -29.33 13.44 2.45
CA LEU A 186 -28.69 12.20 2.83
C LEU A 186 -27.56 11.82 1.88
N SER A 187 -27.72 12.10 0.57
CA SER A 187 -26.68 11.90 -0.42
C SER A 187 -25.45 12.75 -0.11
N ASN A 188 -25.63 14.02 0.26
CA ASN A 188 -24.52 14.90 0.64
C ASN A 188 -23.80 14.39 1.89
N THR A 189 -24.54 13.94 2.91
CA THR A 189 -23.93 13.36 4.13
C THR A 189 -23.17 12.07 3.82
N LEU A 190 -23.74 11.16 3.03
CA LEU A 190 -23.10 9.89 2.68
C LEU A 190 -21.87 10.11 1.80
N SER A 191 -21.90 11.07 0.88
CA SER A 191 -20.73 11.47 0.10
C SER A 191 -19.61 11.99 1.00
N ALA A 192 -19.92 12.87 1.96
CA ALA A 192 -18.92 13.37 2.90
C ALA A 192 -18.33 12.25 3.79
N LEU A 193 -19.13 11.26 4.19
CA LEU A 193 -18.66 10.08 4.93
C LEU A 193 -17.82 9.14 4.06
N GLU A 194 -18.12 9.03 2.77
CA GLU A 194 -17.34 8.28 1.78
C GLU A 194 -15.99 8.95 1.54
N ASP A 195 -15.94 10.27 1.43
CA ASP A 195 -14.71 11.07 1.29
C ASP A 195 -13.80 10.91 2.52
N ARG A 196 -14.38 10.78 3.72
CA ARG A 196 -13.67 10.45 4.96
C ARG A 196 -13.30 8.96 5.08
N GLY A 197 -13.69 8.12 4.11
CA GLY A 197 -13.38 6.70 4.07
C GLY A 197 -14.11 5.87 5.13
N LEU A 198 -15.24 6.33 5.66
CA LEU A 198 -16.01 5.64 6.72
C LEU A 198 -17.10 4.73 6.17
N VAL A 199 -17.63 5.08 5.00
CA VAL A 199 -18.60 4.28 4.24
C VAL A 199 -18.10 4.07 2.82
N GLU A 200 -18.62 3.05 2.14
CA GLU A 200 -18.42 2.87 0.71
C GLU A 200 -19.71 2.43 0.03
N LEU A 201 -19.86 2.83 -1.24
CA LEU A 201 -20.96 2.42 -2.10
C LEU A 201 -20.59 1.10 -2.82
N THR A 202 -21.39 0.07 -2.60
CA THR A 202 -21.26 -1.22 -3.27
C THR A 202 -21.81 -1.19 -4.70
N LEU A 203 -21.47 -2.21 -5.50
CA LEU A 203 -22.00 -2.37 -6.86
C LEU A 203 -23.53 -2.46 -6.90
N ASP A 204 -24.14 -3.00 -5.84
CA ASP A 204 -25.59 -3.13 -5.69
C ASP A 204 -26.29 -1.81 -5.29
N LYS A 205 -25.54 -0.69 -5.33
CA LYS A 205 -25.98 0.65 -4.91
C LYS A 205 -26.41 0.72 -3.44
N SER A 206 -25.81 -0.13 -2.62
CA SER A 206 -26.00 -0.15 -1.16
C SER A 206 -24.77 0.44 -0.48
N TYR A 207 -24.99 1.21 0.58
CA TYR A 207 -23.92 1.73 1.42
C TYR A 207 -23.58 0.73 2.52
N ARG A 208 -22.28 0.58 2.79
CA ARG A 208 -21.76 -0.23 3.90
C ARG A 208 -20.62 0.47 4.62
N LEU A 209 -20.34 0.06 5.86
CA LEU A 209 -19.18 0.55 6.59
C LEU A 209 -17.88 -0.03 6.04
N THR A 210 -16.88 0.84 5.91
CA THR A 210 -15.49 0.43 5.72
C THR A 210 -14.90 -0.17 7.00
N ASP A 211 -13.73 -0.80 6.91
CA ASP A 211 -13.04 -1.27 8.12
C ASP A 211 -12.65 -0.12 9.06
N LEU A 212 -12.34 1.06 8.53
CA LEU A 212 -12.13 2.28 9.31
C LEU A 212 -13.42 2.70 10.04
N GLY A 213 -14.56 2.70 9.33
CA GLY A 213 -15.88 2.98 9.92
C GLY A 213 -16.26 2.00 11.03
N LYS A 214 -15.98 0.70 10.84
CA LYS A 214 -16.20 -0.32 11.89
C LYS A 214 -15.35 -0.05 13.13
N VAL A 215 -14.06 0.26 12.96
CA VAL A 215 -13.16 0.60 14.07
C VAL A 215 -13.65 1.85 14.80
N LEU A 216 -14.13 2.85 14.07
CA LEU A 216 -14.65 4.09 14.64
C LEU A 216 -15.83 3.81 15.58
N ILE A 217 -16.85 3.07 15.12
CA ILE A 217 -18.03 2.76 15.94
C ILE A 217 -17.70 1.85 17.13
N LEU A 218 -16.68 0.99 17.00
CA LEU A 218 -16.22 0.19 18.14
C LEU A 218 -15.62 1.08 19.24
N ARG A 219 -14.91 2.15 18.87
CA ARG A 219 -14.29 3.06 19.84
C ARG A 219 -15.25 4.10 20.43
N THR A 220 -16.33 4.45 19.74
CA THR A 220 -17.40 5.31 20.30
C THR A 220 -18.16 4.67 21.47
N LYS A 221 -18.06 3.35 21.67
CA LYS A 221 -18.67 2.68 22.85
C LYS A 221 -17.87 2.89 24.15
N PHE A 222 -16.64 3.37 24.05
CA PHE A 222 -15.69 3.52 25.17
C PHE A 222 -15.31 4.99 25.41
N SER A 223 -16.03 5.93 24.80
CA SER A 223 -16.00 7.36 25.09
C SER A 223 -17.35 7.78 25.62
#